data_AF-A0A356TP26-F1
#
_entry.id   AF-A0A356TP26-F1
#
_cell.length_a   1.000
_cell.length_b   1.000
_cell.length_c   1.000
_cell.angle_alpha   90.00
_cell.angle_beta   90.00
_cell.angle_gamma   90.00
#
_symmetry.space_group_name_H-M   'P 1'
#
loop_
_entity.id
_entity.type
_entity.pdbx_description
1 polymer ?
#
loop_
_entity_poly.entity_id
_entity_poly.type
_entity_poly.pdbx_seq_one_letter_code
_entity_poly.pdbx_strand_id
1 'polypeptide(L)'
;MADKHASQGGIFIRLENDKDKIVGAFCGDPYPREVIWTGDGYEPYDEDNPAHKGKRPALKVAINFFVPGDGMKIYEGGTRWFQDLLKVRDKYGLDNWTFEIERKGAKGDTKTKYNLLPEDKIDAALRAEIDAAELHDLAGMMNDGSDSAPSTVSEADVEAFASVLRQMPRSAVEYFLAELGVQRIRDVRAGDADRARELLRELKVKHAPAPSDEVDPFA
;
A
#
# COMPACT_ATOMS: atom_id res chain seq x y z
N MET A 1 16.44 -16.54 13.75
CA MET A 1 16.76 -15.28 13.05
C MET A 1 15.47 -14.79 12.45
N ALA A 2 15.03 -13.58 12.80
CA ALA A 2 13.70 -13.09 12.45
C ALA A 2 13.63 -12.69 10.97
N ASP A 3 12.87 -13.45 10.19
CA ASP A 3 12.44 -13.11 8.83
C ASP A 3 11.55 -11.86 8.88
N LYS A 4 12.17 -10.69 8.85
CA LYS A 4 11.51 -9.38 8.68
C LYS A 4 11.26 -9.12 7.20
N HIS A 5 10.27 -9.79 6.63
CA HIS A 5 9.70 -9.43 5.33
C HIS A 5 8.18 -9.35 5.41
N ALA A 6 7.68 -8.49 6.30
CA ALA A 6 6.34 -7.91 6.16
C ALA A 6 6.57 -6.40 5.97
N SER A 7 6.21 -5.91 4.78
CA SER A 7 6.19 -4.51 4.33
C SER A 7 7.05 -3.48 5.10
N GLN A 8 8.14 -3.02 4.49
CA GLN A 8 8.84 -1.79 4.92
C GLN A 8 7.85 -0.61 4.97
N GLY A 9 7.48 -0.16 6.18
CA GLY A 9 6.96 1.18 6.45
C GLY A 9 5.47 1.45 6.17
N GLY A 10 4.69 0.48 5.71
CA GLY A 10 3.25 0.66 5.46
C GLY A 10 2.39 0.50 6.73
N ILE A 11 1.20 1.09 6.73
CA ILE A 11 0.15 0.84 7.75
C ILE A 11 -0.52 -0.52 7.51
N PHE A 12 -0.61 -0.96 6.26
CA PHE A 12 -1.15 -2.26 5.89
C PHE A 12 -0.09 -3.36 5.92
N ILE A 13 -0.44 -4.48 6.54
CA ILE A 13 0.37 -5.70 6.53
C ILE A 13 0.18 -6.40 5.18
N ARG A 14 1.30 -6.67 4.50
CA ARG A 14 1.33 -7.44 3.25
C ARG A 14 2.30 -8.61 3.39
N LEU A 15 1.77 -9.82 3.23
CA LEU A 15 2.54 -11.06 3.12
C LEU A 15 2.58 -11.42 1.63
N GLU A 16 3.74 -11.30 0.99
CA GLU A 16 3.87 -11.37 -0.48
C GLU A 16 4.47 -12.68 -0.98
N ASN A 17 5.25 -13.36 -0.15
CA ASN A 17 6.00 -14.56 -0.49
C ASN A 17 5.49 -15.78 0.29
N ASP A 18 5.96 -16.96 -0.11
CA ASP A 18 5.65 -18.19 0.61
C ASP A 18 6.36 -18.17 1.96
N LYS A 19 5.65 -18.55 3.02
CA LYS A 19 6.11 -18.55 4.43
C LYS A 19 6.38 -17.16 5.01
N ASP A 20 6.00 -16.10 4.32
CA ASP A 20 5.94 -14.77 4.93
C ASP A 20 5.01 -14.83 6.13
N LYS A 21 5.46 -14.21 7.22
CA LYS A 21 4.75 -14.25 8.49
C LYS A 21 4.79 -12.94 9.24
N ILE A 22 3.79 -12.77 10.09
CA ILE A 22 3.70 -11.66 11.04
C ILE A 22 3.13 -12.19 12.36
N VAL A 23 3.59 -11.63 13.48
CA VAL A 23 3.05 -11.92 14.81
C VAL A 23 2.57 -10.63 15.44
N GLY A 24 1.41 -10.67 16.07
CA GLY A 24 0.84 -9.49 16.73
C GLY A 24 -0.54 -9.75 17.35
N ALA A 25 -1.12 -8.73 17.95
CA ALA A 25 -2.42 -8.80 18.62
C ALA A 25 -3.50 -8.13 17.78
N PHE A 26 -4.68 -8.75 17.70
CA PHE A 26 -5.85 -8.09 17.09
C PHE A 26 -6.45 -7.09 18.08
N CYS A 27 -6.79 -5.90 17.60
CA CYS A 27 -7.27 -4.81 18.42
C CYS A 27 -8.55 -4.20 17.85
N GLY A 28 -9.47 -3.79 18.73
CA GLY A 28 -10.72 -3.14 18.34
C GLY A 28 -11.66 -4.00 17.50
N ASP A 29 -12.67 -3.36 16.92
CA ASP A 29 -13.68 -4.01 16.11
C ASP A 29 -13.24 -4.18 14.64
N PRO A 30 -13.55 -5.32 14.01
CA PRO A 30 -13.33 -5.48 12.57
C PRO A 30 -14.28 -4.61 11.76
N TYR A 31 -13.79 -4.11 10.63
CA TYR A 31 -14.55 -3.33 9.65
C TYR A 31 -14.81 -4.15 8.38
N PRO A 32 -16.02 -4.69 8.19
CA PRO A 32 -16.41 -5.41 6.98
C PRO A 32 -16.78 -4.44 5.86
N ARG A 33 -16.41 -4.78 4.62
CA ARG A 33 -16.88 -4.08 3.43
C ARG A 33 -17.00 -5.00 2.22
N GLU A 34 -17.94 -4.67 1.36
CA GLU A 34 -18.05 -5.29 0.04
C GLU A 34 -17.17 -4.54 -0.94
N VAL A 35 -16.34 -5.28 -1.66
CA VAL A 35 -15.40 -4.71 -2.64
C VAL A 35 -15.50 -5.40 -3.97
N ILE A 36 -14.98 -4.74 -5.00
CA ILE A 36 -14.89 -5.26 -6.34
C ILE A 36 -13.47 -5.08 -6.87
N TRP A 37 -12.98 -6.08 -7.62
CA TRP A 37 -11.68 -5.97 -8.27
C TRP A 37 -11.83 -5.25 -9.61
N THR A 38 -11.08 -4.17 -9.81
CA THR A 38 -11.13 -3.35 -11.02
C THR A 38 -10.09 -3.73 -12.07
N GLY A 39 -9.06 -4.48 -11.68
CA GLY A 39 -7.86 -4.71 -12.49
C GLY A 39 -6.63 -4.19 -11.78
N ASP A 40 -6.74 -3.00 -11.19
CA ASP A 40 -5.63 -2.29 -10.52
C ASP A 40 -5.72 -2.41 -8.99
N GLY A 41 -6.92 -2.65 -8.45
CA GLY A 41 -7.12 -2.79 -7.01
C GLY A 41 -8.53 -3.23 -6.63
N TYR A 42 -8.77 -3.29 -5.33
CA TYR A 42 -10.10 -3.44 -4.76
C TYR A 42 -10.68 -2.06 -4.45
N GLU A 43 -11.90 -1.77 -4.90
CA GLU A 43 -12.65 -0.57 -4.52
C GLU A 43 -13.97 -0.95 -3.85
N PRO A 44 -14.57 -0.07 -3.02
CA PRO A 44 -15.89 -0.31 -2.42
C PRO A 44 -16.94 -0.61 -3.49
N TYR A 45 -17.73 -1.66 -3.27
CA TYR A 45 -18.83 -2.00 -4.15
C TYR A 45 -19.97 -0.98 -4.00
N ASP A 46 -20.40 -0.47 -5.14
CA ASP A 46 -21.52 0.45 -5.31
C ASP A 46 -22.42 -0.10 -6.43
N GLU A 47 -23.67 -0.43 -6.11
CA GLU A 47 -24.63 -0.99 -7.07
C GLU A 47 -25.03 0.01 -8.16
N ASP A 48 -24.98 1.31 -7.86
CA ASP A 48 -25.33 2.38 -8.79
C ASP A 48 -24.20 2.69 -9.77
N ASN A 49 -22.96 2.26 -9.47
CA ASN A 49 -21.81 2.45 -10.34
C ASN A 49 -21.89 1.51 -11.58
N PRO A 50 -21.98 2.05 -12.81
CA PRO A 50 -22.03 1.24 -14.03
C PRO A 50 -20.84 0.28 -14.20
N ALA A 51 -19.65 0.62 -13.68
CA ALA A 51 -18.46 -0.22 -13.76
C ALA A 51 -18.54 -1.50 -12.90
N HIS A 52 -19.48 -1.53 -11.96
CA HIS A 52 -19.72 -2.67 -11.06
C HIS A 52 -20.82 -3.61 -11.57
N LYS A 53 -21.63 -3.17 -12.53
CA LYS A 53 -22.76 -3.96 -13.03
C LYS A 53 -22.31 -5.31 -13.57
N GLY A 54 -22.95 -6.37 -13.08
CA GLY A 54 -22.69 -7.76 -13.49
C GLY A 54 -21.44 -8.39 -12.85
N LYS A 55 -20.68 -7.67 -12.03
CA LYS A 55 -19.60 -8.23 -11.24
C LYS A 55 -20.11 -8.66 -9.86
N ARG A 56 -19.51 -9.71 -9.30
CA ARG A 56 -19.87 -10.22 -7.98
C ARG A 56 -18.99 -9.57 -6.91
N PRO A 57 -19.53 -8.82 -5.94
CA PRO A 57 -18.75 -8.27 -4.86
C PRO A 57 -18.15 -9.38 -3.98
N ALA A 58 -17.01 -9.08 -3.39
CA ALA A 58 -16.32 -9.91 -2.43
C ALA A 58 -16.29 -9.23 -1.06
N LEU A 59 -16.48 -10.00 0.01
CA LEU A 59 -16.31 -9.50 1.37
C LEU A 59 -14.83 -9.39 1.72
N LYS A 60 -14.40 -8.20 2.13
CA LYS A 60 -13.13 -7.93 2.80
C LYS A 60 -13.39 -7.45 4.21
N VAL A 61 -12.52 -7.85 5.13
CA VAL A 61 -12.61 -7.43 6.52
C VAL A 61 -11.24 -6.91 6.93
N ALA A 62 -11.20 -5.64 7.31
CA ALA A 62 -10.03 -4.99 7.91
C ALA A 62 -10.14 -5.04 9.43
N ILE A 63 -9.01 -5.16 10.13
CA ILE A 63 -8.94 -5.08 11.58
C ILE A 63 -7.60 -4.47 12.01
N ASN A 64 -7.60 -3.72 13.10
CA ASN A 64 -6.37 -3.23 13.70
C ASN A 64 -5.54 -4.39 14.24
N PHE A 65 -4.23 -4.34 14.03
CA PHE A 65 -3.29 -5.38 14.41
C PHE A 65 -2.01 -4.76 14.96
N PHE A 66 -1.78 -4.92 16.26
CA PHE A 66 -0.59 -4.41 16.92
C PHE A 66 0.59 -5.36 16.71
N VAL A 67 1.66 -4.86 16.10
CA VAL A 67 2.91 -5.60 15.87
C VAL A 67 3.96 -5.15 16.89
N PRO A 68 4.42 -6.03 17.81
CA PRO A 68 5.44 -5.68 18.78
C PRO A 68 6.71 -5.12 18.13
N GLY A 69 7.15 -3.94 18.58
CA GLY A 69 8.32 -3.24 18.04
C GLY A 69 8.12 -2.48 16.72
N ASP A 70 6.90 -2.46 16.17
CA ASP A 70 6.53 -1.67 14.98
C ASP A 70 5.31 -0.77 15.23
N GLY A 71 4.30 -1.28 15.94
CA GLY A 71 3.13 -0.51 16.38
C GLY A 71 1.82 -0.96 15.74
N MET A 72 0.80 -0.10 15.79
CA MET A 72 -0.54 -0.41 15.27
C MET A 72 -0.53 -0.43 13.74
N LYS A 73 -1.01 -1.52 13.16
CA LYS A 73 -1.15 -1.74 11.71
C LYS A 73 -2.58 -2.18 11.38
N ILE A 74 -2.83 -2.41 10.10
CA ILE A 74 -4.08 -2.97 9.60
C ILE A 74 -3.78 -4.30 8.92
N TYR A 75 -4.49 -5.34 9.33
CA TYR A 75 -4.57 -6.59 8.59
C TYR A 75 -5.91 -6.66 7.86
N GLU A 76 -5.89 -7.04 6.59
CA GLU A 76 -7.09 -7.27 5.80
C GLU A 76 -7.12 -8.68 5.23
N GLY A 77 -8.24 -9.37 5.41
CA GLY A 77 -8.46 -10.69 4.83
C GLY A 77 -9.83 -10.84 4.17
N GLY A 78 -9.95 -11.91 3.39
CA GLY A 78 -11.23 -12.34 2.82
C GLY A 78 -12.03 -13.22 3.78
N THR A 79 -13.22 -13.65 3.33
CA THR A 79 -14.20 -14.43 4.11
C THR A 79 -13.60 -15.63 4.83
N ARG A 80 -12.76 -16.44 4.16
CA ARG A 80 -12.19 -17.66 4.77
C ARG A 80 -11.29 -17.36 5.96
N TRP A 81 -10.40 -16.38 5.80
CA TRP A 81 -9.52 -15.94 6.88
C TRP A 81 -10.35 -15.36 8.05
N PHE A 82 -11.39 -14.57 7.75
CA PHE A 82 -12.24 -14.00 8.79
C PHE A 82 -12.99 -15.07 9.58
N GLN A 83 -13.44 -16.15 8.93
CA GLN A 83 -14.01 -17.31 9.64
C GLN A 83 -13.00 -17.97 10.58
N ASP A 84 -11.72 -18.03 10.20
CA ASP A 84 -10.67 -18.56 11.07
C ASP A 84 -10.35 -17.60 12.22
N LEU A 85 -10.40 -16.28 12.00
CA LEU A 85 -10.32 -15.26 13.05
C LEU A 85 -11.40 -15.44 14.11
N LEU A 86 -12.66 -15.64 13.70
CA LEU A 86 -13.77 -15.88 14.63
C LEU A 86 -13.55 -17.13 15.47
N LYS A 87 -13.02 -18.21 14.88
CA LYS A 87 -12.71 -19.44 15.63
C LYS A 87 -11.62 -19.22 16.68
N VAL A 88 -10.56 -18.48 16.35
CA VAL A 88 -9.49 -18.21 17.32
C VAL A 88 -9.92 -17.22 18.40
N ARG A 89 -10.78 -16.25 18.06
CA ARG A 89 -11.45 -15.39 19.05
C ARG A 89 -12.22 -16.23 20.05
N ASP A 90 -13.07 -17.13 19.57
CA ASP A 90 -13.94 -17.93 20.44
C ASP A 90 -13.11 -18.92 21.30
N LYS A 91 -11.98 -19.40 20.78
CA LYS A 91 -11.14 -20.40 21.45
C LYS A 91 -10.11 -19.80 22.42
N TYR A 92 -9.49 -18.69 22.06
CA TYR A 92 -8.34 -18.13 22.78
C TYR A 92 -8.62 -16.73 23.34
N GLY A 93 -9.57 -16.00 22.76
CA GLY A 93 -9.80 -14.58 23.02
C GLY A 93 -8.75 -13.71 22.32
N LEU A 94 -9.19 -12.75 21.52
CA LEU A 94 -8.28 -11.84 20.81
C LEU A 94 -7.50 -10.96 21.79
N ASP A 95 -8.12 -10.60 22.92
CA ASP A 95 -7.50 -9.81 23.96
C ASP A 95 -6.57 -10.62 24.87
N ASN A 96 -6.30 -11.90 24.61
CA ASN A 96 -5.47 -12.69 25.53
C ASN A 96 -4.17 -13.19 24.88
N TRP A 97 -4.10 -13.17 23.54
CA TRP A 97 -3.03 -13.80 22.78
C TRP A 97 -2.58 -12.92 21.63
N THR A 98 -1.29 -13.01 21.32
CA THR A 98 -0.79 -12.69 19.98
C THR A 98 -1.03 -13.88 19.06
N PHE A 99 -1.06 -13.60 17.77
CA PHE A 99 -1.31 -14.60 16.74
C PHE A 99 -0.25 -14.48 15.64
N GLU A 100 0.30 -15.62 15.23
CA GLU A 100 1.07 -15.73 14.00
C GLU A 100 0.11 -15.89 12.82
N ILE A 101 0.29 -15.04 11.81
CA ILE A 101 -0.33 -15.20 10.50
C ILE A 101 0.77 -15.57 9.51
N GLU A 102 0.67 -16.74 8.90
CA GLU A 102 1.63 -17.23 7.91
C GLU A 102 0.95 -17.44 6.55
N ARG A 103 1.55 -16.91 5.49
CA ARG A 103 1.11 -17.17 4.11
C ARG A 103 1.71 -18.48 3.58
N LYS A 104 0.87 -19.30 2.95
CA LYS A 104 1.26 -20.44 2.11
C LYS A 104 0.89 -20.15 0.67
N GLY A 105 1.87 -20.19 -0.22
CA GLY A 105 1.74 -19.89 -1.64
C GLY A 105 2.75 -18.84 -2.09
N ALA A 106 3.23 -18.96 -3.33
CA ALA A 106 4.24 -18.05 -3.88
C ALA A 106 3.62 -16.70 -4.30
N LYS A 107 4.47 -15.69 -4.58
CA LYS A 107 4.03 -14.42 -5.14
C LYS A 107 3.26 -14.65 -6.45
N GLY A 108 2.08 -14.05 -6.59
CA GLY A 108 1.19 -14.24 -7.75
C GLY A 108 0.38 -15.54 -7.75
N ASP A 109 0.50 -16.40 -6.74
CA ASP A 109 -0.34 -17.59 -6.62
C ASP A 109 -1.80 -17.19 -6.35
N THR A 110 -2.72 -17.75 -7.14
CA THR A 110 -4.17 -17.52 -7.01
C THR A 110 -4.82 -18.37 -5.93
N LYS A 111 -4.10 -19.35 -5.35
CA LYS A 111 -4.59 -20.30 -4.35
C LYS A 111 -3.86 -20.20 -3.01
N THR A 112 -3.45 -18.98 -2.64
CA THR A 112 -2.82 -18.73 -1.34
C THR A 112 -3.72 -19.13 -0.19
N LYS A 113 -3.11 -19.68 0.86
CA LYS A 113 -3.77 -19.95 2.15
C LYS A 113 -3.07 -19.17 3.24
N TYR A 114 -3.80 -18.82 4.28
CA TYR A 114 -3.24 -18.19 5.47
C TYR A 114 -3.52 -19.11 6.65
N ASN A 115 -2.48 -19.39 7.42
CA ASN A 115 -2.61 -20.05 8.71
C ASN A 115 -2.69 -18.96 9.78
N LEU A 116 -3.56 -19.16 10.77
CA LEU A 116 -3.72 -18.28 11.92
C LEU A 116 -3.59 -19.13 13.18
N LEU A 117 -2.52 -18.91 13.94
CA LEU A 117 -2.16 -19.70 15.12
C LEU A 117 -1.95 -18.77 16.31
N PRO A 118 -2.40 -19.13 17.52
CA PRO A 118 -1.99 -18.40 18.73
C PRO A 118 -0.48 -18.60 18.95
N GLU A 119 0.21 -17.53 19.34
CA GLU A 119 1.65 -17.57 19.61
C GLU A 119 1.90 -17.41 21.12
N ASP A 120 1.89 -16.18 21.62
CA ASP A 120 2.18 -15.86 23.02
C ASP A 120 0.96 -15.27 23.72
N LYS A 121 0.87 -15.46 25.05
CA LYS A 121 -0.11 -14.72 25.85
C LYS A 121 0.31 -13.25 25.96
N ILE A 122 -0.65 -12.35 25.87
CA ILE A 122 -0.41 -10.93 26.11
C ILE A 122 -0.18 -10.73 27.61
N ASP A 123 1.04 -10.33 27.96
CA ASP A 123 1.40 -9.95 29.33
C ASP A 123 1.08 -8.48 29.61
N ALA A 124 1.35 -8.03 30.84
CA ALA A 124 1.05 -6.67 31.27
C ALA A 124 1.89 -5.60 30.54
N ALA A 125 3.13 -5.93 30.14
CA ALA A 125 4.01 -5.01 29.44
C ALA A 125 3.50 -4.78 28.01
N LEU A 126 3.24 -5.87 27.28
CA LEU A 126 2.67 -5.81 25.94
C LEU A 126 1.26 -5.20 25.94
N ARG A 127 0.44 -5.46 26.97
CA ARG A 127 -0.85 -4.79 27.13
C ARG A 127 -0.70 -3.28 27.17
N ALA A 128 0.24 -2.77 27.96
CA ALA A 128 0.46 -1.34 28.08
C ALA A 128 0.93 -0.72 26.76
N GLU A 129 1.73 -1.43 25.95
CA GLU A 129 2.11 -0.97 24.61
C GLU A 129 0.92 -0.92 23.65
N ILE A 130 0.05 -1.93 23.68
CA ILE A 130 -1.18 -1.97 22.87
C ILE A 130 -2.10 -0.81 23.25
N ASP A 131 -2.33 -0.60 24.55
CA ASP A 131 -3.25 0.44 25.05
C ASP A 131 -2.72 1.85 24.78
N ALA A 132 -1.40 2.02 24.69
CA ALA A 132 -0.76 3.29 24.32
C ALA A 132 -0.80 3.56 22.80
N ALA A 133 -1.06 2.55 21.98
CA ALA A 133 -1.11 2.69 20.53
C ALA A 133 -2.49 3.16 20.07
N GLU A 134 -2.52 4.21 19.26
CA GLU A 134 -3.76 4.72 18.68
C GLU A 134 -4.30 3.73 17.62
N LEU A 135 -5.58 3.40 17.71
CA LEU A 135 -6.27 2.58 16.72
C LEU A 135 -6.51 3.38 15.44
N HIS A 136 -6.30 2.75 14.29
CA HIS A 136 -6.66 3.35 13.01
C HIS A 136 -8.19 3.43 12.85
N ASP A 137 -8.68 4.57 12.35
CA ASP A 137 -10.07 4.71 11.91
C ASP A 137 -10.29 3.91 10.61
N LEU A 138 -10.68 2.65 10.78
CA LEU A 138 -10.90 1.74 9.66
C LEU A 138 -12.02 2.21 8.73
N ALA A 139 -13.07 2.86 9.25
CA ALA A 139 -14.17 3.33 8.42
C ALA A 139 -13.73 4.49 7.53
N GLY A 140 -13.04 5.47 8.11
CA GLY A 140 -12.45 6.59 7.36
C GLY A 140 -11.44 6.11 6.32
N MET A 141 -10.47 5.28 6.73
CA MET A 141 -9.40 4.82 5.83
C MET A 141 -9.88 3.95 4.67
N MET A 142 -10.95 3.16 4.86
CA MET A 142 -11.41 2.22 3.83
C MET A 142 -12.46 2.80 2.88
N ASN A 143 -13.22 3.82 3.32
CA ASN A 143 -14.23 4.46 2.49
C ASN A 143 -13.67 5.58 1.62
N ASP A 144 -12.60 6.25 2.03
CA ASP A 144 -12.11 7.42 1.32
C ASP A 144 -11.37 7.09 0.02
N GLY A 145 -11.27 5.80 -0.35
CA GLY A 145 -10.49 5.32 -1.51
C GLY A 145 -9.01 5.72 -1.48
N SER A 146 -8.61 6.45 -0.46
CA SER A 146 -7.28 6.97 -0.21
C SER A 146 -6.51 5.85 0.45
N ASP A 147 -5.95 5.01 -0.41
CA ASP A 147 -4.79 4.18 -0.13
C ASP A 147 -3.74 5.11 0.52
N SER A 148 -3.80 5.26 1.85
CA SER A 148 -2.90 6.11 2.63
C SER A 148 -1.59 5.36 2.91
N ALA A 149 -1.13 4.60 1.92
CA ALA A 149 0.28 4.42 1.65
C ALA A 149 0.53 5.22 0.37
N PRO A 150 1.52 6.15 0.31
CA PRO A 150 1.90 6.74 -0.95
C PRO A 150 2.39 5.62 -1.86
N SER A 151 1.50 5.09 -2.71
CA SER A 151 1.92 4.26 -3.83
C SER A 151 2.81 5.15 -4.67
N THR A 152 4.06 4.78 -4.82
CA THR A 152 4.98 5.53 -5.67
C THR A 152 4.67 5.19 -7.13
N VAL A 153 5.04 6.07 -8.03
CA VAL A 153 4.89 5.85 -9.48
C VAL A 153 5.50 4.51 -9.92
N SER A 154 4.95 3.95 -11.00
CA SER A 154 5.39 2.64 -11.52
C SER A 154 6.86 2.67 -11.96
N GLU A 155 7.52 1.51 -12.04
CA GLU A 155 8.90 1.43 -12.54
C GLU A 155 9.02 1.94 -13.98
N ALA A 156 7.97 1.77 -14.79
CA ALA A 156 7.87 2.34 -16.13
C ALA A 156 7.86 3.87 -16.12
N ASP A 157 7.13 4.48 -15.18
CA ASP A 157 7.09 5.94 -15.00
C ASP A 157 8.43 6.47 -14.46
N VAL A 158 9.08 5.76 -13.54
CA VAL A 158 10.41 6.13 -13.05
C VAL A 158 11.41 6.20 -14.20
N GLU A 159 11.44 5.19 -15.08
CA GLU A 159 12.35 5.20 -16.23
C GLU A 159 11.95 6.26 -17.26
N ALA A 160 10.65 6.45 -17.51
CA ALA A 160 10.17 7.52 -18.39
C ALA A 160 10.60 8.91 -17.90
N PHE A 161 10.44 9.21 -16.61
CA PHE A 161 10.85 10.48 -16.00
C PHE A 161 12.37 10.62 -16.02
N ALA A 162 13.11 9.57 -15.66
CA ALA A 162 14.56 9.58 -15.67
C ALA A 162 15.14 9.80 -17.07
N SER A 163 14.56 9.18 -18.10
CA SER A 163 15.00 9.33 -19.50
C SER A 163 14.98 10.78 -19.99
N VAL A 164 13.99 11.56 -19.53
CA VAL A 164 13.83 12.98 -19.86
C VAL A 164 14.77 13.83 -19.03
N LEU A 165 14.76 13.65 -17.71
CA LEU A 165 15.53 14.48 -16.78
C LEU A 165 17.04 14.33 -16.95
N ARG A 166 17.53 13.16 -17.40
CA ARG A 166 18.96 12.94 -17.73
C ARG A 166 19.46 13.82 -18.88
N GLN A 167 18.57 14.35 -19.72
CA GLN A 167 18.90 15.25 -20.84
C GLN A 167 18.83 16.73 -20.44
N MET A 168 18.47 17.03 -19.18
CA MET A 168 18.26 18.38 -18.68
C MET A 168 19.41 18.81 -17.75
N PRO A 169 19.62 20.13 -17.57
CA PRO A 169 20.58 20.60 -16.58
C PRO A 169 20.16 20.20 -15.16
N ARG A 170 21.13 20.03 -14.27
CA ARG A 170 20.91 19.63 -12.88
C ARG A 170 19.89 20.51 -12.15
N SER A 171 19.87 21.82 -12.43
CA SER A 171 18.90 22.75 -11.84
C SER A 171 17.44 22.43 -12.21
N ALA A 172 17.18 21.88 -13.40
CA ALA A 172 15.84 21.45 -13.80
C ALA A 172 15.41 20.18 -13.06
N VAL A 173 16.36 19.28 -12.79
CA VAL A 173 16.12 18.08 -11.98
C VAL A 173 15.80 18.45 -10.53
N GLU A 174 16.57 19.37 -9.95
CA GLU A 174 16.33 19.88 -8.59
C GLU A 174 14.99 20.60 -8.49
N TYR A 175 14.63 21.41 -9.50
CA TYR A 175 13.32 22.05 -9.57
C TYR A 175 12.18 21.03 -9.66
N PHE A 176 12.29 20.02 -10.53
CA PHE A 176 11.30 18.96 -10.67
C PHE A 176 11.04 18.21 -9.35
N LEU A 177 12.11 17.86 -8.63
CA LEU A 177 12.02 17.17 -7.34
C LEU A 177 11.42 18.07 -6.25
N ALA A 178 11.83 19.35 -6.20
CA ALA A 178 11.32 20.31 -5.23
C ALA A 178 9.83 20.63 -5.44
N GLU A 179 9.38 20.78 -6.68
CA GLU A 179 7.99 21.09 -7.03
C GLU A 179 7.02 19.95 -6.63
N LEU A 180 7.51 18.71 -6.68
CA LEU A 180 6.79 17.52 -6.25
C LEU A 180 7.02 17.17 -4.77
N GLY A 181 7.89 17.90 -4.06
CA GLY A 181 8.17 17.68 -2.65
C GLY A 181 8.88 16.36 -2.33
N VAL A 182 9.67 15.82 -3.27
CA VAL A 182 10.32 14.51 -3.15
C VAL A 182 11.84 14.61 -3.28
N GLN A 183 12.57 13.65 -2.72
CA GLN A 183 14.04 13.62 -2.82
C GLN A 183 14.55 12.84 -4.05
N ARG A 184 13.76 11.88 -4.55
CA ARG A 184 14.11 11.04 -5.70
C ARG A 184 12.90 10.82 -6.60
N ILE A 185 13.15 10.56 -7.88
CA ILE A 185 12.11 10.26 -8.88
C ILE A 185 11.23 9.08 -8.45
N ARG A 186 11.84 8.06 -7.82
CA ARG A 186 11.11 6.88 -7.31
C ARG A 186 10.18 7.18 -6.13
N ASP A 187 10.34 8.34 -5.48
CA ASP A 187 9.52 8.74 -4.34
C ASP A 187 8.30 9.58 -4.79
N VAL A 188 8.15 9.86 -6.10
CA VAL A 188 6.97 10.51 -6.67
C VAL A 188 5.75 9.62 -6.43
N ARG A 189 4.66 10.21 -5.94
CA ARG A 189 3.41 9.49 -5.67
C ARG A 189 2.69 9.18 -6.98
N ALA A 190 2.03 8.02 -7.06
CA ALA A 190 1.25 7.59 -8.21
C ALA A 190 0.14 8.61 -8.54
N GLY A 191 -0.49 9.20 -7.52
CA GLY A 191 -1.47 10.28 -7.69
C GLY A 191 -0.90 11.58 -8.30
N ASP A 192 0.42 11.78 -8.23
CA ASP A 192 1.11 12.94 -8.81
C ASP A 192 1.70 12.65 -10.20
N ALA A 193 1.47 11.45 -10.78
CA ALA A 193 2.07 11.05 -12.04
C ALA A 193 1.72 11.98 -13.21
N ASP A 194 0.47 12.43 -13.31
CA ASP A 194 0.05 13.34 -14.39
C ASP A 194 0.63 14.74 -14.20
N ARG A 195 0.69 15.23 -12.95
CA ARG A 195 1.36 16.49 -12.61
C ARG A 195 2.85 16.43 -12.95
N ALA A 196 3.52 15.33 -12.64
CA ALA A 196 4.91 15.10 -13.01
C ALA A 196 5.12 15.08 -14.54
N ARG A 197 4.21 14.46 -15.31
CA ARG A 197 4.26 14.47 -16.78
C ARG A 197 4.10 15.87 -17.35
N GLU A 198 3.18 16.67 -16.81
CA GLU A 198 2.98 18.05 -17.26
C GLU A 198 4.20 18.91 -16.96
N LEU A 199 4.75 18.81 -15.76
CA LEU A 199 5.97 19.53 -15.37
C LEU A 199 7.16 19.18 -16.27
N LEU A 200 7.29 17.91 -16.69
CA LEU A 200 8.31 17.51 -17.66
C LEU A 200 8.06 18.11 -19.05
N ARG A 201 6.80 18.29 -19.49
CA ARG A 201 6.51 18.97 -20.77
C ARG A 201 6.93 20.43 -20.71
N GLU A 202 6.60 21.12 -19.62
CA GLU A 202 7.01 22.52 -19.42
C GLU A 202 8.53 22.67 -19.41
N LEU A 203 9.23 21.81 -18.66
CA LEU A 203 10.69 21.80 -18.61
C LEU A 203 11.32 21.48 -19.96
N LYS A 204 10.73 20.57 -20.74
CA LYS A 204 11.17 20.28 -22.12
C LYS A 204 11.04 21.49 -23.03
N VAL A 205 9.95 22.24 -22.94
CA VAL A 205 9.75 23.47 -23.73
C VAL A 205 10.78 24.52 -23.32
N LYS A 206 10.98 24.72 -22.02
CA LYS A 206 11.89 25.72 -21.47
C LYS A 206 13.36 25.43 -21.79
N HIS A 207 13.72 24.15 -21.89
CA HIS A 207 15.08 23.69 -22.21
C HIS A 207 15.20 23.16 -23.63
N ALA A 208 14.22 23.42 -24.49
CA ALA A 208 14.34 23.11 -25.91
C ALA A 208 15.54 23.89 -26.49
N PRO A 209 16.37 23.25 -27.33
CA PRO A 209 17.40 23.97 -28.04
C PRO A 209 16.76 25.08 -28.87
N ALA A 210 17.34 26.27 -28.85
CA ALA A 210 16.91 27.35 -29.73
C ALA A 210 16.96 26.85 -31.19
N PRO A 211 15.97 27.21 -32.03
CA PRO A 211 16.07 26.89 -33.45
C PRO A 211 17.38 27.50 -33.97
N SER A 212 18.26 26.66 -34.49
CA SER A 212 19.46 27.10 -35.17
C SER A 212 19.02 27.77 -36.46
N ASP A 213 18.95 29.10 -36.46
CA ASP A 213 18.98 29.89 -37.69
C ASP A 213 20.40 29.79 -38.29
N GLU A 214 20.74 28.60 -38.77
CA GLU A 214 21.85 28.42 -39.70
C GLU A 214 21.31 28.86 -41.08
N VAL A 215 21.37 30.17 -41.32
CA VAL A 215 21.28 30.71 -42.68
C VAL A 215 22.53 30.24 -43.41
N ASP A 216 22.36 29.32 -44.36
CA ASP A 216 23.41 28.90 -45.29
C ASP A 216 23.91 30.14 -46.05
N PRO A 217 25.18 30.56 -45.88
CA PRO A 217 25.72 31.71 -46.60
C PRO A 217 26.03 31.40 -48.08
N PHE A 218 25.70 30.19 -48.58
CA PHE A 218 25.94 29.74 -49.95
C PHE A 218 24.68 29.26 -50.70
N ALA A 219 23.47 29.52 -50.20
CA ALA A 219 22.21 29.29 -50.92
C ALA A 219 21.80 30.48 -51.82
#